data_AF-A0A1C7LXZ5-F1
#
_entry.id   AF-A0A1C7LXZ5-F1
#
_cell.length_a   1.000
_cell.length_b   1.000
_cell.length_c   1.000
_cell.angle_alpha   90.00
_cell.angle_beta   90.00
_cell.angle_gamma   90.00
#
_symmetry.space_group_name_H-M   'P 1'
#
loop_
_entity.id
_entity.type
_entity.pdbx_description
1 polymer ?
#
loop_
_entity_poly.entity_id
_entity_poly.type
_entity_poly.pdbx_seq_one_letter_code
_entity_poly.pdbx_strand_id
1 'polypeptide(L)'
;MTYRVGHHSTSDDSFAYRPRQEVEDRKRLDNPIARFRLFLESRGWWSADEEEALKTRLKDAVMRSFRRAETLKKPELHEMFTEVYGGEEPWNIKEQREELKGLLKKYGQAWEPWRNELKKYKGEGKELLED
;
A
#
# COMPACT_ATOMS: atom_id res chain seq x y z
N MET A 1 -11.65 -22.85 11.02
CA MET A 1 -12.12 -21.57 11.60
C MET A 1 -10.93 -20.69 11.92
N THR A 2 -11.02 -19.36 11.77
CA THR A 2 -9.92 -18.40 12.03
C THR A 2 -10.43 -17.16 12.77
N TYR A 3 -9.54 -16.28 13.23
CA TYR A 3 -9.86 -15.07 13.99
C TYR A 3 -9.02 -13.85 13.55
N ARG A 4 -9.67 -12.70 13.30
CA ARG A 4 -8.99 -11.43 12.98
C ARG A 4 -8.58 -10.73 14.27
N VAL A 5 -7.32 -10.88 14.68
CA VAL A 5 -6.79 -10.22 15.88
C VAL A 5 -6.82 -8.69 15.73
N GLY A 6 -6.45 -8.16 14.56
CA GLY A 6 -6.49 -6.72 14.29
C GLY A 6 -7.90 -6.15 14.14
N HIS A 7 -7.98 -4.82 14.12
CA HIS A 7 -9.20 -4.09 13.74
C HIS A 7 -9.63 -4.41 12.31
N HIS A 8 -10.86 -4.02 11.93
CA HIS A 8 -11.35 -4.23 10.57
C HIS A 8 -10.51 -3.47 9.53
N SER A 9 -10.16 -2.23 9.85
CA SER A 9 -9.36 -1.33 9.02
C SER A 9 -8.70 -0.28 9.92
N THR A 10 -7.95 0.66 9.33
CA THR A 10 -7.37 1.80 10.06
C THR A 10 -8.41 2.80 10.58
N SER A 11 -9.67 2.71 10.12
CA SER A 11 -10.78 3.58 10.53
C SER A 11 -11.70 2.96 11.58
N ASP A 12 -11.42 1.72 12.00
CA ASP A 12 -12.27 0.94 12.91
C ASP A 12 -11.63 0.81 14.30
N ASP A 13 -12.39 1.13 15.34
CA ASP A 13 -12.07 0.69 16.71
C ASP A 13 -12.96 -0.49 17.08
N SER A 14 -12.40 -1.68 16.92
CA SER A 14 -13.13 -2.90 17.22
C SER A 14 -13.56 -3.04 18.69
N PHE A 15 -12.86 -2.38 19.62
CA PHE A 15 -13.20 -2.54 21.04
C PHE A 15 -14.52 -1.89 21.43
N ALA A 16 -15.11 -1.08 20.54
CA ALA A 16 -16.47 -0.61 20.66
C ALA A 16 -17.51 -1.75 20.64
N TYR A 17 -17.19 -2.89 20.01
CA TYR A 17 -18.14 -3.99 19.82
C TYR A 17 -17.59 -5.40 20.12
N ARG A 18 -16.31 -5.52 20.52
CA ARG A 18 -15.77 -6.78 21.06
C ARG A 18 -14.88 -6.56 22.28
N PRO A 19 -14.90 -7.46 23.27
CA PRO A 19 -14.04 -7.35 24.45
C PRO A 19 -12.54 -7.43 24.10
N ARG A 20 -11.72 -6.58 24.72
CA ARG A 20 -10.25 -6.64 24.60
C ARG A 20 -9.70 -8.01 25.00
N GLN A 21 -10.26 -8.59 26.05
CA GLN A 21 -9.81 -9.88 26.59
C GLN A 21 -9.94 -11.01 25.57
N GLU A 22 -11.05 -11.08 24.83
CA GLU A 22 -11.27 -12.09 23.81
C GLU A 22 -10.17 -12.06 22.73
N VAL A 23 -9.81 -10.85 22.28
CA VAL A 23 -8.78 -10.64 21.25
C VAL A 23 -7.41 -11.08 21.76
N GLU A 24 -7.05 -10.71 22.98
CA GLU A 24 -5.76 -11.10 23.58
C GLU A 24 -5.68 -12.62 23.83
N ASP A 25 -6.77 -13.25 24.26
CA ASP A 25 -6.83 -14.71 24.41
C ASP A 25 -6.61 -15.41 23.08
N ARG A 26 -7.26 -14.95 21.99
CA ARG A 26 -7.03 -15.49 20.64
C ARG A 26 -5.59 -15.27 20.18
N LYS A 27 -5.03 -14.09 20.39
CA LYS A 27 -3.66 -13.74 20.01
C LYS A 27 -2.60 -14.56 20.74
N ARG A 28 -2.86 -14.98 21.99
CA ARG A 28 -1.93 -15.76 22.81
C ARG A 28 -2.11 -17.26 22.64
N LEU A 29 -3.35 -17.75 22.69
CA LEU A 29 -3.65 -19.18 22.77
C LEU A 29 -3.78 -19.83 21.39
N ASP A 30 -4.33 -19.12 20.40
CA ASP A 30 -4.60 -19.67 19.06
C ASP A 30 -3.95 -18.84 17.96
N ASN A 31 -2.63 -18.63 18.13
CA ASN A 31 -1.82 -17.95 17.14
C ASN A 31 -1.18 -18.97 16.19
N PRO A 32 -1.45 -18.91 14.88
CA PRO A 32 -0.94 -19.90 13.93
C PRO A 32 0.60 -19.90 13.84
N ILE A 33 1.23 -18.72 13.97
CA ILE A 33 2.69 -18.60 13.94
C ILE A 33 3.30 -19.24 15.18
N ALA A 34 2.77 -18.94 16.37
CA ALA A 34 3.28 -19.51 17.61
C ALA A 34 3.05 -21.03 17.68
N ARG A 35 1.87 -21.51 17.27
CA ARG A 35 1.54 -22.95 17.23
C ARG A 35 2.48 -23.71 16.30
N PHE A 36 2.76 -23.17 15.10
CA PHE A 36 3.66 -23.80 14.16
C PHE A 36 5.11 -23.78 14.66
N ARG A 37 5.55 -22.66 15.23
CA ARG A 37 6.88 -22.57 15.85
C ARG A 37 7.08 -23.62 16.94
N LEU A 38 6.16 -23.72 17.89
CA LEU A 38 6.24 -24.72 18.97
C LEU A 38 6.29 -26.15 18.42
N PHE A 39 5.55 -26.42 17.34
CA PHE A 39 5.63 -27.70 16.65
C PHE A 39 7.04 -27.93 16.06
N LEU A 40 7.63 -26.96 15.38
CA LEU A 40 8.99 -27.10 14.82
C LEU A 40 10.06 -27.27 15.92
N GLU A 41 9.97 -26.50 17.00
CA GLU A 41 10.87 -26.62 18.16
C GLU A 41 10.75 -28.00 18.81
N SER A 42 9.53 -28.54 18.94
CA SER A 42 9.32 -29.91 19.47
C SER A 42 9.92 -31.01 18.59
N ARG A 43 10.18 -30.71 17.31
CA ARG A 43 10.85 -31.60 16.36
C ARG A 43 12.36 -31.37 16.28
N GLY A 44 12.89 -30.36 16.95
CA GLY A 44 14.28 -29.93 16.83
C GLY A 44 14.61 -29.31 15.46
N TRP A 45 13.60 -28.84 14.71
CA TRP A 45 13.77 -28.21 13.40
C TRP A 45 13.89 -26.68 13.47
N TRP A 46 13.72 -26.12 14.66
CA TRP A 46 13.78 -24.70 14.92
C TRP A 46 14.29 -24.44 16.32
N SER A 47 14.89 -23.27 16.53
CA SER A 47 15.43 -22.83 17.82
C SER A 47 15.09 -21.36 18.10
N ALA A 48 15.27 -20.95 19.35
CA ALA A 48 15.07 -19.56 19.75
C ALA A 48 16.04 -18.59 19.05
N ASP A 49 17.29 -19.02 18.81
CA ASP A 49 18.29 -18.20 18.11
C ASP A 49 17.92 -18.02 16.63
N GLU A 50 17.45 -19.07 15.96
CA GLU A 50 16.96 -19.00 14.58
C GLU A 50 15.74 -18.10 14.44
N GLU A 51 14.81 -18.14 15.41
CA GLU A 51 13.69 -17.20 15.45
C GLU A 51 14.17 -15.75 15.50
N GLU A 52 15.08 -15.43 16.44
CA GLU A 52 15.50 -14.03 16.64
C GLU A 52 16.27 -13.51 15.42
N ALA A 53 17.11 -14.37 14.84
CA ALA A 53 17.78 -14.08 13.57
C ALA A 53 16.78 -13.86 12.43
N LEU A 54 15.73 -14.68 12.34
CA LEU A 54 14.67 -14.53 11.34
C LEU A 54 13.92 -13.21 11.52
N LYS A 55 13.49 -12.88 12.75
CA LYS A 55 12.77 -11.64 13.06
C LYS A 55 13.59 -10.41 12.70
N THR A 56 14.85 -10.39 13.08
CA THR A 56 15.78 -9.30 12.74
C THR A 56 15.88 -9.13 11.23
N ARG A 57 16.15 -10.22 10.51
CA ARG A 57 16.27 -10.20 9.05
C ARG A 57 14.98 -9.73 8.35
N LEU A 58 13.81 -10.20 8.81
CA LEU A 58 12.52 -9.82 8.24
C LEU A 58 12.19 -8.36 8.53
N LYS A 59 12.46 -7.88 9.75
CA LYS A 59 12.28 -6.47 10.11
C LYS A 59 13.12 -5.57 9.19
N ASP A 60 14.38 -5.91 8.98
CA ASP A 60 15.24 -5.15 8.08
C ASP A 60 14.75 -5.19 6.63
N ALA A 61 14.27 -6.35 6.16
CA ALA A 61 13.70 -6.48 4.82
C ALA A 61 12.45 -5.61 4.65
N VAL A 62 11.54 -5.60 5.62
CA VAL A 62 10.33 -4.76 5.62
C VAL A 62 10.73 -3.29 5.62
N MET A 63 11.67 -2.86 6.47
CA MET A 63 12.11 -1.47 6.53
C MET A 63 12.80 -1.01 5.24
N ARG A 64 13.59 -1.87 4.60
CA ARG A 64 14.18 -1.57 3.28
C ARG A 64 13.09 -1.37 2.22
N SER A 65 12.12 -2.28 2.14
CA SER A 65 11.01 -2.19 1.19
C SER A 65 10.14 -0.95 1.45
N PHE A 66 9.88 -0.63 2.72
CA PHE A 66 9.13 0.56 3.13
C PHE A 66 9.83 1.84 2.68
N ARG A 67 11.12 2.01 3.01
CA ARG A 67 11.90 3.19 2.60
C ARG A 67 11.97 3.31 1.07
N ARG A 68 12.13 2.19 0.36
CA ARG A 68 12.09 2.20 -1.11
C ARG A 68 10.73 2.71 -1.60
N ALA A 69 9.63 2.18 -1.07
CA ALA A 69 8.29 2.57 -1.48
C ALA A 69 8.02 4.07 -1.26
N GLU A 70 8.47 4.65 -0.15
CA GLU A 70 8.31 6.08 0.14
C GLU A 70 9.07 6.99 -0.85
N THR A 71 10.14 6.50 -1.45
CA THR A 71 10.92 7.27 -2.45
C THR A 71 10.36 7.18 -3.87
N LEU A 72 9.41 6.27 -4.12
CA LEU A 72 8.84 6.13 -5.45
C LEU A 72 7.92 7.32 -5.76
N LYS A 73 8.12 7.91 -6.94
CA LYS A 73 7.12 8.81 -7.52
C LYS A 73 5.83 8.04 -7.79
N LYS A 74 4.69 8.74 -7.70
CA LYS A 74 3.39 8.27 -8.20
C LYS A 74 3.51 7.90 -9.69
N PRO A 75 2.59 7.07 -10.23
CA PRO A 75 2.57 6.72 -11.64
C PRO A 75 2.49 7.93 -12.57
N GLU A 76 2.57 7.74 -13.88
CA GLU A 76 2.35 8.85 -14.81
C GLU A 76 0.89 9.34 -14.71
N LEU A 77 0.66 10.63 -14.92
CA LEU A 77 -0.65 11.22 -14.67
C LEU A 77 -1.69 10.73 -15.69
N HIS A 78 -1.25 10.41 -16.92
CA HIS A 78 -2.14 9.85 -17.95
C HIS A 78 -2.72 8.48 -17.58
N GLU A 79 -2.05 7.69 -16.72
CA GLU A 79 -2.48 6.34 -16.34
C GLU A 79 -3.86 6.35 -15.66
N MET A 80 -4.28 7.48 -15.08
CA MET A 80 -5.61 7.61 -14.46
C MET A 80 -6.78 7.47 -15.44
N PHE A 81 -6.53 7.61 -16.75
CA PHE A 81 -7.52 7.44 -17.82
C PHE A 81 -7.43 6.07 -18.51
N THR A 82 -6.39 5.30 -18.21
CA THR A 82 -6.15 3.98 -18.81
C THR A 82 -6.82 2.87 -18.00
N GLU A 83 -6.98 1.69 -18.60
CA GLU A 83 -7.57 0.49 -17.98
C GLU A 83 -9.02 0.62 -17.47
N VAL A 84 -9.71 1.71 -17.81
CA VAL A 84 -11.13 1.91 -17.46
C VAL A 84 -12.03 0.95 -18.26
N TYR A 85 -11.72 0.72 -19.53
CA TYR A 85 -12.42 -0.19 -20.44
C TYR A 85 -11.42 -1.10 -21.14
N GLY A 86 -11.81 -2.34 -21.45
CA GLY A 86 -10.97 -3.31 -22.17
C GLY A 86 -10.98 -3.16 -23.70
N GLY A 87 -11.71 -2.18 -24.24
CA GLY A 87 -11.82 -1.89 -25.67
C GLY A 87 -11.30 -0.50 -26.01
N GLU A 88 -11.82 0.11 -27.07
CA GLU A 88 -11.46 1.48 -27.43
C GLU A 88 -11.81 2.49 -26.32
N GLU A 89 -10.98 3.52 -26.15
CA GLU A 89 -11.20 4.61 -25.19
C GLU A 89 -12.53 5.33 -25.52
N PRO A 90 -13.53 5.31 -24.62
CA PRO A 90 -14.78 6.02 -24.86
C PRO A 90 -14.59 7.53 -24.90
N TRP A 91 -15.47 8.20 -25.65
CA TRP A 91 -15.38 9.65 -25.91
C TRP A 91 -15.29 10.50 -24.64
N ASN A 92 -15.97 10.10 -23.56
CA ASN A 92 -16.00 10.83 -22.29
C ASN A 92 -14.68 10.73 -21.51
N ILE A 93 -13.95 9.62 -21.64
CA ILE A 93 -12.61 9.47 -21.04
C ILE A 93 -11.62 10.35 -21.82
N LYS A 94 -11.70 10.34 -23.14
CA LYS A 94 -10.92 11.22 -24.01
C LYS A 94 -11.17 12.70 -23.68
N GLU A 95 -12.44 13.10 -23.51
CA GLU A 95 -12.81 14.47 -23.14
C GLU A 95 -12.18 14.90 -21.81
N GLN A 96 -12.28 14.09 -20.76
CA GLN A 96 -11.69 14.39 -19.45
C GLN A 96 -10.16 14.48 -19.51
N ARG A 97 -9.51 13.64 -20.33
CA ARG A 97 -8.07 13.67 -20.56
C ARG A 97 -7.63 14.96 -21.25
N GLU A 98 -8.37 15.41 -22.26
CA GLU A 98 -8.13 16.69 -22.94
C GLU A 98 -8.41 17.90 -22.03
N GLU A 99 -9.41 17.82 -21.16
CA GLU A 99 -9.66 18.86 -20.14
C GLU A 99 -8.45 18.99 -19.20
N LEU A 100 -7.93 17.87 -18.69
CA LEU A 100 -6.72 17.89 -17.86
C LEU A 100 -5.51 18.45 -18.62
N LYS A 101 -5.33 18.09 -19.90
CA LYS A 101 -4.29 18.67 -20.77
C LYS A 101 -4.43 20.19 -20.84
N GLY A 102 -5.66 20.71 -20.97
CA GLY A 102 -5.95 22.14 -20.95
C GLY A 102 -5.60 22.82 -19.60
N LEU A 103 -5.95 22.19 -18.48
CA LEU A 103 -5.62 22.68 -17.14
C LEU A 103 -4.11 22.69 -16.88
N LEU A 104 -3.39 21.67 -17.34
CA LEU A 104 -1.93 21.61 -17.24
C LEU A 104 -1.27 22.75 -18.01
N LYS A 105 -1.73 23.05 -19.24
CA LYS A 105 -1.24 24.19 -20.02
C LYS A 105 -1.46 25.52 -19.29
N LYS A 106 -2.61 25.68 -18.62
CA LYS A 106 -2.97 26.92 -17.93
C LYS A 106 -2.29 27.10 -16.58
N TYR A 107 -2.21 26.05 -15.77
CA TYR A 107 -1.84 26.14 -14.36
C TYR A 107 -0.57 25.36 -13.99
N GLY A 108 -0.15 24.38 -14.79
CA GLY A 108 0.91 23.44 -14.45
C GLY A 108 2.25 24.10 -14.12
N GLN A 109 2.57 25.22 -14.77
CA GLN A 109 3.76 26.04 -14.46
C GLN A 109 3.41 27.36 -13.76
N ALA A 110 2.19 27.89 -13.94
CA ALA A 110 1.82 29.20 -13.42
C ALA A 110 1.48 29.20 -11.93
N TRP A 111 0.91 28.11 -11.40
CA TRP A 111 0.40 28.05 -10.02
C TRP A 111 1.20 27.06 -9.15
N GLU A 112 1.63 27.53 -7.98
CA GLU A 112 2.56 26.79 -7.10
C GLU A 112 2.05 25.43 -6.60
N PRO A 113 0.77 25.30 -6.17
CA PRO A 113 0.24 24.01 -5.75
C PRO A 113 0.28 22.95 -6.85
N TRP A 114 0.03 23.33 -8.11
CA TRP A 114 0.13 22.41 -9.25
C TRP A 114 1.58 21.98 -9.49
N ARG A 115 2.53 22.92 -9.48
CA ARG A 115 3.96 22.58 -9.62
C ARG A 115 4.42 21.58 -8.57
N ASN A 116 3.98 21.75 -7.32
CA ASN A 116 4.36 20.85 -6.23
C ASN A 116 3.70 19.49 -6.33
N GLU A 117 2.44 19.42 -6.75
CA GLU A 117 1.75 18.15 -6.94
C GLU A 117 2.35 17.37 -8.11
N LEU A 118 2.64 18.03 -9.24
CA LEU A 118 3.21 17.39 -10.44
C LEU A 118 4.57 16.74 -10.17
N LYS A 119 5.42 17.35 -9.33
CA LYS A 119 6.72 16.76 -8.93
C LYS A 119 6.60 15.37 -8.30
N LYS A 120 5.44 15.02 -7.75
CA LYS A 120 5.18 13.71 -7.13
C LYS A 120 4.95 12.61 -8.16
N TYR A 121 4.56 12.92 -9.39
CA TYR A 121 4.26 11.95 -10.44
C TYR A 121 5.49 11.73 -11.33
N LYS A 122 5.61 10.53 -11.90
CA LYS A 122 6.53 10.27 -13.02
C LYS A 122 6.14 11.16 -14.20
N GLY A 123 7.12 11.59 -15.01
CA GLY A 123 6.88 12.49 -16.15
C GLY A 123 6.51 13.94 -15.78
N GLU A 124 6.08 14.20 -14.54
CA GLU A 124 5.63 15.51 -14.05
C GLU A 124 4.48 16.10 -14.90
N GLY A 125 3.66 15.23 -15.51
CA GLY A 125 2.52 15.60 -16.36
C GLY A 125 2.89 15.99 -17.79
N LYS A 126 4.15 15.85 -18.19
CA LYS A 126 4.64 16.19 -19.55
C LYS A 126 4.12 15.21 -20.60
N GLU A 127 3.88 13.97 -20.21
CA GLU A 127 3.31 12.91 -21.06
C GLU A 127 1.91 13.25 -21.59
N LEU A 128 1.19 14.17 -20.93
CA LEU A 128 -0.10 14.68 -21.41
C LEU A 128 0.03 15.91 -22.30
N LEU A 129 1.22 16.53 -22.36
CA LEU A 129 1.49 17.74 -23.14
C LEU A 129 2.21 17.45 -24.46
N GLU A 130 2.90 16.32 -24.53
CA GLU A 130 3.49 15.78 -25.76
C GLU A 130 2.36 15.23 -26.66
N ASP A 131 2.46 15.47 -27.97
CA ASP A 131 1.46 15.10 -28.99
C ASP A 131 1.74 13.73 -29.61
#